data_AF-A0A0F9LFD2-F1
#
_entry.id   AF-A0A0F9LFD2-F1
#
_cell.length_a   1.000
_cell.length_b   1.000
_cell.length_c   1.000
_cell.angle_alpha   90.00
_cell.angle_beta   90.00
_cell.angle_gamma   90.00
#
_symmetry.space_group_name_H-M   'P 1'
#
loop_
_entity.id
_entity.type
_entity.pdbx_description
1 polymer ?
#
loop_
_entity_poly.entity_id
_entity_poly.type
_entity_poly.pdbx_seq_one_letter_code
_entity_poly.pdbx_strand_id
1 'polypeptide(L)'
;MFRQLATILHVLLQQSEEAGGAFVFDPVPQLDETRTDEPGIVQSLGAAFLIALAGPDHPAAERANRLLDEMAASSKWAAIAGFYQEGIELIRQELATVCEREPGFGDCLRGLAEWVA
;
A
#
# COMPACT_ATOMS: atom_id res chain seq x y z
N MET A 1 -15.79 -9.96 -8.45
CA MET A 1 -14.83 -9.28 -7.57
C MET A 1 -13.41 -9.30 -8.15
N PHE A 2 -12.82 -10.48 -8.44
CA PHE A 2 -11.47 -10.57 -9.07
C PHE A 2 -11.28 -9.83 -10.40
N ARG A 3 -12.29 -9.80 -11.27
CA ARG A 3 -12.18 -9.10 -12.56
C ARG A 3 -11.89 -7.61 -12.38
N GLN A 4 -12.41 -6.96 -11.35
CA GLN A 4 -12.20 -5.53 -11.14
C GLN A 4 -10.79 -5.23 -10.66
N LEU A 5 -10.25 -6.02 -9.72
CA LEU A 5 -8.86 -5.90 -9.29
C LEU A 5 -7.90 -6.18 -10.45
N ALA A 6 -8.15 -7.22 -11.24
CA ALA A 6 -7.36 -7.53 -12.42
C ALA A 6 -7.43 -6.42 -13.49
N THR A 7 -8.60 -5.81 -13.71
CA THR A 7 -8.74 -4.65 -14.61
C THR A 7 -7.98 -3.43 -14.07
N ILE A 8 -8.05 -3.16 -12.77
CA ILE A 8 -7.34 -2.04 -12.15
C ILE A 8 -5.83 -2.24 -12.29
N LEU A 9 -5.31 -3.42 -11.95
CA LEU A 9 -3.90 -3.76 -12.12
C LEU A 9 -3.50 -3.69 -13.59
N HIS A 10 -4.31 -4.22 -14.51
CA HIS A 10 -4.02 -4.17 -15.95
C HIS A 10 -3.95 -2.74 -16.49
N VAL A 11 -4.87 -1.86 -16.09
CA VAL A 11 -4.85 -0.44 -16.51
C VAL A 11 -3.64 0.27 -15.93
N LEU A 12 -3.33 0.07 -14.65
CA LEU A 12 -2.17 0.68 -14.00
C LEU A 12 -0.85 0.23 -14.65
N LEU A 13 -0.79 -1.03 -15.09
CA LEU A 13 0.39 -1.60 -15.76
C LEU A 13 0.51 -1.18 -17.23
N GLN A 14 -0.60 -1.12 -17.98
CA GLN A 14 -0.61 -0.64 -19.38
C GLN A 14 -0.21 0.83 -19.50
N GLN A 15 -0.63 1.69 -18.57
CA GLN A 15 -0.21 3.09 -18.57
C GLN A 15 1.29 3.27 -18.30
N SER A 16 1.93 2.25 -17.73
CA SER A 16 3.37 2.20 -17.50
C SER A 16 4.15 1.85 -18.79
N GLU A 17 3.56 1.05 -19.68
CA GLU A 17 4.18 0.66 -20.95
C GLU A 17 4.22 1.81 -21.97
N GLU A 18 3.15 2.62 -22.05
CA GLU A 18 3.08 3.76 -22.98
C GLU A 18 4.01 4.92 -22.59
N ALA A 19 4.45 4.98 -21.33
CA ALA A 19 5.34 6.03 -20.81
C ALA A 19 6.84 5.70 -20.92
N GLY A 20 7.22 4.54 -21.46
CA GLY A 20 8.63 4.15 -21.64
C GLY A 20 9.34 3.76 -20.34
N GLY A 21 8.59 3.41 -19.29
CA GLY A 21 9.12 2.92 -18.03
C GLY A 21 7.98 2.68 -17.04
N ALA A 22 8.07 1.61 -16.26
CA ALA A 22 7.12 1.35 -15.20
C ALA A 22 6.99 2.60 -14.32
N PHE A 23 5.79 3.18 -14.25
CA PHE A 23 5.47 4.17 -13.23
C PHE A 23 5.45 3.44 -11.89
N VAL A 24 6.65 3.22 -11.35
CA VAL A 24 6.85 2.74 -10.00
C VAL A 24 6.60 3.95 -9.12
N PHE A 25 5.38 4.06 -8.62
CA PHE A 25 5.08 5.03 -7.58
C PHE A 25 5.96 4.70 -6.37
N ASP A 26 6.96 5.54 -6.09
CA ASP A 26 7.76 5.45 -4.87
C ASP A 26 7.14 6.33 -3.76
N PRO A 27 6.50 5.74 -2.74
CA PRO A 27 5.96 6.48 -1.60
C PRO A 27 7.03 7.01 -0.65
N VAL A 28 8.27 6.51 -0.69
CA VAL A 28 9.29 6.82 0.33
C VAL A 28 9.59 8.32 0.46
N PRO A 29 9.74 9.10 -0.62
CA PRO A 29 9.96 10.55 -0.51
C PRO A 29 8.81 11.31 0.14
N GLN A 30 7.61 10.72 0.17
CA GLN A 30 6.41 11.30 0.75
C GLN A 30 6.23 10.91 2.22
N LEU A 31 7.00 9.94 2.73
CA LEU A 31 7.00 9.54 4.15
C LEU A 31 7.90 10.48 4.97
N ASP A 32 7.34 11.61 5.38
CA ASP A 32 8.04 12.64 6.14
C ASP A 32 7.37 12.86 7.51
N GLU A 33 7.95 12.20 8.52
CA GLU A 33 7.54 12.27 9.93
C GLU A 33 7.71 13.67 10.54
N THR A 34 8.42 14.58 9.88
CA THR A 34 8.70 15.94 10.38
C THR A 34 7.68 16.99 9.92
N ARG A 35 6.78 16.62 9.01
CA ARG A 35 5.77 17.54 8.48
C ARG A 35 4.74 17.93 9.53
N THR A 36 4.46 19.22 9.60
CA THR A 36 3.49 19.79 10.54
C THR A 36 2.28 20.40 9.84
N ASP A 37 2.36 20.65 8.53
CA ASP A 37 1.23 21.17 7.76
C ASP A 37 0.22 20.06 7.43
N GLU A 38 -1.07 20.38 7.45
CA GLU A 38 -2.13 19.39 7.24
C GLU A 38 -2.01 18.62 5.92
N PRO A 39 -1.79 19.28 4.75
CA PRO A 39 -1.64 18.55 3.49
C PRO A 39 -0.45 17.59 3.52
N GLY A 40 0.65 18.01 4.11
CA GLY A 40 1.86 17.22 4.30
C GLY A 40 1.66 15.99 5.20
N ILE A 41 0.89 16.14 6.28
CA ILE A 41 0.54 15.02 7.17
C ILE A 41 -0.34 14.01 6.43
N VAL A 42 -1.35 14.48 5.68
CA VAL A 42 -2.22 13.60 4.88
C VAL A 42 -1.41 12.84 3.83
N GLN A 43 -0.50 13.53 3.14
CA GLN A 43 0.41 12.90 2.18
C GLN A 43 1.28 11.83 2.85
N SER A 44 1.85 12.13 4.03
CA SER A 44 2.70 11.20 4.78
C SER A 44 1.92 9.99 5.28
N LEU A 45 0.66 10.17 5.71
CA LEU A 45 -0.24 9.08 6.07
C LEU A 45 -0.57 8.17 4.87
N GLY A 46 -0.81 8.75 3.69
CA GLY A 46 -1.03 7.98 2.46
C GLY A 46 0.20 7.18 2.04
N ALA A 47 1.40 7.77 2.15
CA ALA A 47 2.66 7.07 1.91
C ALA A 47 2.88 5.93 2.92
N ALA A 48 2.63 6.19 4.21
CA ALA A 48 2.74 5.19 5.25
C ALA A 48 1.78 4.02 5.04
N PHE A 49 0.53 4.28 4.64
CA PHE A 49 -0.43 3.24 4.30
C PHE A 49 0.09 2.31 3.19
N LEU A 50 0.57 2.87 2.07
CA LEU A 50 1.07 2.07 0.94
C LEU A 50 2.32 1.27 1.30
N ILE A 51 3.24 1.87 2.05
CA ILE A 51 4.46 1.19 2.52
C ILE A 51 4.12 0.06 3.49
N ALA A 52 3.23 0.32 4.46
CA ALA A 52 2.82 -0.70 5.42
C ALA A 52 2.04 -1.84 4.74
N LEU A 53 1.25 -1.53 3.71
CA LEU A 53 0.54 -2.51 2.90
C LEU A 53 1.51 -3.40 2.10
N ALA A 54 2.62 -2.84 1.60
CA ALA A 54 3.66 -3.61 0.91
C ALA A 54 4.33 -4.67 1.80
N GLY A 55 4.23 -4.52 3.13
CA GLY A 55 4.62 -5.54 4.09
C GLY A 55 5.98 -5.29 4.75
N PRO A 56 6.40 -6.19 5.67
CA PRO A 56 7.55 -5.99 6.55
C PRO A 56 8.90 -5.98 5.82
N ASP A 57 8.99 -6.59 4.64
CA ASP A 57 10.24 -6.64 3.86
C ASP A 57 10.57 -5.29 3.19
N HIS A 58 9.62 -4.34 3.18
CA HIS A 58 9.88 -3.01 2.66
C HIS A 58 10.82 -2.22 3.60
N PRO A 59 11.93 -1.60 3.12
CA PRO A 59 12.92 -0.94 3.99
C PRO A 59 12.37 0.15 4.91
N ALA A 60 11.27 0.79 4.51
CA ALA A 60 10.60 1.84 5.29
C ALA A 60 9.39 1.35 6.12
N ALA A 61 9.12 0.03 6.18
CA ALA A 61 7.93 -0.52 6.82
C ALA A 61 7.82 -0.15 8.31
N GLU A 62 8.91 -0.24 9.07
CA GLU A 62 8.91 0.13 10.49
C GLU A 62 8.56 1.61 10.71
N ARG A 63 9.11 2.49 9.86
CA ARG A 63 8.84 3.94 9.94
C ARG A 63 7.39 4.25 9.60
N ALA A 64 6.85 3.62 8.55
CA ALA A 64 5.47 3.77 8.15
C ALA A 64 4.49 3.30 9.24
N ASN A 65 4.72 2.12 9.82
CA ASN A 65 3.87 1.62 10.92
C ASN A 65 3.93 2.54 12.14
N ARG A 66 5.12 3.00 12.52
CA ARG A 66 5.28 3.94 13.63
C ARG A 66 4.50 5.25 13.40
N LEU A 67 4.58 5.83 12.21
CA LEU A 67 3.84 7.04 11.88
C LEU A 67 2.32 6.81 11.99
N LEU A 68 1.82 5.67 11.50
CA LEU A 68 0.41 5.31 11.63
C LEU A 68 0.00 5.17 13.11
N ASP A 69 0.82 4.52 13.94
CA ASP A 69 0.56 4.35 15.38
C ASP A 69 0.55 5.70 16.12
N GLU A 70 1.51 6.57 15.83
CA GLU A 70 1.58 7.92 16.41
C GLU A 70 0.38 8.78 16.01
N MET A 71 -0.03 8.72 14.74
CA MET A 71 -1.20 9.45 14.26
C MET A 71 -2.51 8.84 14.76
N ALA A 72 -2.56 7.53 15.02
CA ALA A 72 -3.69 6.86 15.67
C ALA A 72 -3.88 7.34 17.12
N ALA A 73 -2.80 7.70 17.81
CA ALA A 73 -2.85 8.29 19.14
C ALA A 73 -3.14 9.81 19.14
N SER A 74 -3.09 10.47 17.98
CA SER A 74 -3.36 11.91 17.86
C SER A 74 -4.85 12.22 17.92
N SER A 75 -5.24 13.23 18.71
CA SER A 75 -6.63 13.67 18.81
C SER A 75 -7.23 14.14 17.48
N LYS A 76 -6.39 14.61 16.54
CA LYS A 76 -6.82 15.13 15.24
C LYS A 76 -6.82 14.08 14.15
N TRP A 77 -5.84 13.19 14.15
CA TRP A 77 -5.58 12.26 13.04
C TRP A 77 -6.01 10.82 13.32
N ALA A 78 -6.43 10.51 14.55
CA ALA A 78 -6.80 9.16 14.98
C ALA A 78 -7.76 8.46 14.02
N ALA A 79 -8.80 9.15 13.56
CA ALA A 79 -9.79 8.56 12.68
C ALA A 79 -9.21 8.14 11.32
N ILE A 80 -8.34 8.96 10.73
CA ILE A 80 -7.73 8.67 9.42
C ILE A 80 -6.67 7.57 9.55
N ALA A 81 -5.81 7.66 10.57
CA ALA A 81 -4.81 6.63 10.82
C ALA A 81 -5.45 5.27 11.13
N GLY A 82 -6.50 5.26 11.97
CA GLY A 82 -7.27 4.06 12.27
C GLY A 82 -7.94 3.45 11.04
N PHE A 83 -8.51 4.28 10.16
CA PHE A 83 -9.06 3.81 8.87
C PHE A 83 -7.98 3.13 8.02
N TYR A 84 -6.76 3.67 7.95
CA TYR A 84 -5.68 3.04 7.20
C TYR A 84 -5.20 1.73 7.84
N GLN A 85 -5.06 1.68 9.17
CA GLN A 85 -4.69 0.46 9.87
C GLN A 85 -5.71 -0.67 9.67
N GLU A 86 -7.00 -0.36 9.81
CA GLU A 86 -8.08 -1.32 9.56
C GLU A 86 -8.10 -1.76 8.09
N GLY A 87 -7.92 -0.82 7.16
CA GLY A 87 -7.82 -1.13 5.73
C GLY A 87 -6.68 -2.08 5.39
N ILE A 88 -5.49 -1.89 5.98
CA ILE A 88 -4.35 -2.80 5.79
C ILE A 88 -4.71 -4.21 6.24
N GLU A 89 -5.31 -4.35 7.42
CA GLU A 89 -5.66 -5.65 7.98
C GLU A 89 -6.71 -6.37 7.12
N LEU A 90 -7.77 -5.66 6.71
CA LEU A 90 -8.80 -6.22 5.84
C LEU A 90 -8.24 -6.67 4.49
N ILE A 91 -7.33 -5.90 3.88
CA ILE A 91 -6.71 -6.28 2.60
C ILE A 91 -5.85 -7.54 2.79
N ARG A 92 -5.06 -7.61 3.88
CA ARG A 92 -4.24 -8.79 4.18
C ARG A 92 -5.08 -10.04 4.39
N GLN A 93 -6.19 -9.92 5.13
CA GLN A 93 -7.12 -11.02 5.36
C GLN A 93 -7.79 -11.50 4.07
N GLU A 94 -8.21 -10.57 3.21
CA GLU A 94 -8.79 -10.92 1.92
C GLU A 94 -7.76 -11.64 1.03
N LEU A 95 -6.53 -11.11 0.93
CA LEU A 95 -5.46 -11.76 0.16
C LEU A 95 -5.15 -13.18 0.68
N ALA A 96 -5.05 -13.36 2.01
CA ALA A 96 -4.85 -14.67 2.60
C ALA A 96 -6.00 -15.64 2.27
N THR A 97 -7.24 -15.18 2.48
CA THR A 97 -8.46 -15.97 2.20
C THR A 97 -8.53 -16.40 0.74
N VAL A 98 -8.17 -15.53 -0.19
CA VAL A 98 -8.16 -15.84 -1.60
C VAL A 98 -7.07 -16.85 -1.94
N CYS A 99 -5.84 -16.63 -1.46
CA CYS A 99 -4.73 -17.55 -1.70
C CYS A 99 -5.05 -18.98 -1.21
N GLU A 100 -5.79 -19.11 -0.10
CA GLU A 100 -6.25 -20.41 0.40
C GLU A 100 -7.34 -21.05 -0.49
N ARG A 101 -8.28 -20.23 -0.99
CA ARG A 101 -9.43 -20.71 -1.78
C ARG A 101 -9.09 -21.00 -3.23
N GLU A 102 -8.13 -20.27 -3.80
CA GLU A 102 -7.73 -20.35 -5.19
C GLU A 102 -6.21 -20.58 -5.27
N PRO A 103 -5.74 -21.85 -5.28
CA PRO A 103 -4.31 -22.17 -5.24
C PRO A 103 -3.48 -21.51 -6.36
N GLY A 104 -4.09 -21.27 -7.53
CA GLY A 104 -3.43 -20.59 -8.65
C GLY A 104 -3.28 -19.07 -8.48
N PHE A 105 -3.99 -18.45 -7.52
CA PHE A 105 -3.92 -17.01 -7.30
C PHE A 105 -2.60 -16.60 -6.64
N GLY A 106 -2.11 -17.38 -5.67
CA GLY A 106 -0.82 -17.14 -5.03
C GLY A 106 0.35 -17.21 -6.03
N ASP A 107 0.31 -18.17 -6.95
CA ASP A 107 1.31 -18.30 -8.01
C ASP A 107 1.21 -17.16 -9.03
N CYS A 108 -0.01 -16.70 -9.36
CA CYS A 108 -0.23 -15.52 -10.21
C CYS A 108 0.37 -14.25 -9.57
N LEU A 109 0.14 -14.03 -8.27
CA LEU A 109 0.73 -12.91 -7.54
C LEU A 109 2.26 -12.98 -7.51
N ARG A 110 2.84 -14.17 -7.31
CA ARG A 110 4.29 -14.35 -7.36
C ARG A 110 4.86 -14.03 -8.74
N GLY A 111 4.21 -14.52 -9.80
CA GLY A 111 4.61 -14.21 -11.18
C GLY A 111 4.51 -12.71 -11.50
N LEU A 112 3.50 -12.01 -10.97
CA LEU A 112 3.40 -10.56 -11.10
C LEU A 112 4.51 -9.84 -10.33
N ALA A 113 4.83 -10.28 -9.11
CA ALA A 113 5.90 -9.68 -8.32
C ALA A 113 7.27 -9.85 -8.98
N GLU A 114 7.55 -11.03 -9.57
CA GLU A 114 8.77 -11.31 -10.34
C GLU A 114 8.87 -10.47 -11.62
N TRP A 115 7.73 -10.14 -12.25
CA TRP A 115 7.73 -9.29 -13.45
C TRP A 115 8.02 -7.82 -13.15
N VAL A 116 7.70 -7.34 -11.95
CA VAL A 116 7.92 -5.95 -11.52
C VAL A 116 9.32 -5.73 -10.90
N ALA A 117 9.98 -6.78 -10.43
CA ALA A 117 11.32 -6.73 -9.81
C ALA A 117 12.46 -6.61 -10.83
#